data_AF-A0A9E5NI58-F1
#
_entry.id   AF-A0A9E5NI58-F1
#
_cell.length_a   1.000
_cell.length_b   1.000
_cell.length_c   1.000
_cell.angle_alpha   90.00
_cell.angle_beta   90.00
_cell.angle_gamma   90.00
#
_symmetry.space_group_name_H-M   'P 1'
#
loop_
_entity.id
_entity.type
_entity.pdbx_description
1 polymer ?
#
loop_
_entity_poly.entity_id
_entity_poly.type
_entity_poly.pdbx_seq_one_letter_code
_entity_poly.pdbx_strand_id
1 'polypeptide(L)'
;MPVKRFLVRNSGRTDFVECRWRYRQAYVERLRPNEGGMNALVFGDIVHRSLADWYIPEKSRKKVKRGRHPRETLERIFDELDVRQRRSKMRLLDPDDEKFIEARELGVAMMDNYVNAYGQDEEIMVIYPEMPFQLDVYNEQGQYVFTQTGTTDCLCRDRRTGAWFLLEHKTAASITTGHLVLDEQANTYSTLLPAWLWENEILPPDVDVEYMMYNFLKKTTLDFDGPQNAAGLYLKDPTIQQMKDALAESGVVYSTTNMKKEDYKELCTAEGIDWEQLGDPKSDQPSDLFHRERVTRAPIQREKALERIMQQVREMKALHAGTLPVYKAPGKMKCNFCQYRDMCEMDEYGEDITRFVETQYHHWNPFKDHIWSLNLTD
;
A
#
# COMPACT_ATOMS: atom_id res chain seq x y z
N MET A 1 5.13 -16.51 37.74
CA MET A 1 6.17 -16.07 36.79
C MET A 1 5.46 -15.51 35.57
N PRO A 2 5.85 -14.34 35.03
CA PRO A 2 5.23 -13.80 33.83
C PRO A 2 5.40 -14.80 32.67
N VAL A 3 4.30 -15.13 32.00
CA VAL A 3 4.34 -15.99 30.81
C VAL A 3 5.12 -15.25 29.74
N LYS A 4 6.27 -15.78 29.32
CA LYS A 4 7.04 -15.21 28.20
C LYS A 4 6.19 -15.29 26.93
N ARG A 5 5.67 -14.15 26.49
CA ARG A 5 4.83 -14.07 25.29
C ARG A 5 5.68 -14.22 24.03
N PHE A 6 5.16 -14.97 23.07
CA PHE A 6 5.73 -15.11 21.73
C PHE A 6 4.95 -14.19 20.78
N LEU A 7 5.55 -13.04 20.45
CA LEU A 7 4.90 -12.03 19.60
C LEU A 7 5.09 -12.36 18.12
N VAL A 8 4.03 -12.18 17.34
CA VAL A 8 3.98 -12.52 15.91
C VAL A 8 3.40 -11.35 15.12
N ARG A 9 3.99 -11.02 13.96
CA ARG A 9 3.48 -10.05 12.98
C ARG A 9 3.24 -10.74 11.64
N ASN A 10 2.33 -10.19 10.83
CA ASN A 10 2.08 -10.68 9.47
C ASN A 10 3.34 -10.62 8.60
N SER A 11 4.04 -9.48 8.62
CA SER A 11 5.32 -9.32 7.90
C SER A 11 6.36 -10.36 8.34
N GLY A 12 6.40 -10.69 9.64
CA GLY A 12 7.30 -11.74 10.15
C GLY A 12 6.92 -13.15 9.69
N ARG A 13 5.63 -13.44 9.58
CA ARG A 13 5.16 -14.72 9.02
C ARG A 13 5.44 -14.82 7.53
N THR A 14 5.20 -13.76 6.77
CA THR A 14 5.58 -13.69 5.35
C THR A 14 7.07 -13.92 5.19
N ASP A 15 7.91 -13.23 5.97
CA ASP A 15 9.36 -13.44 5.97
C ASP A 15 9.74 -14.88 6.29
N PHE A 16 9.10 -15.50 7.28
CA PHE A 16 9.38 -16.88 7.66
C PHE A 16 9.07 -17.87 6.54
N VAL A 17 7.91 -17.73 5.90
CA VAL A 17 7.48 -18.62 4.79
C VAL A 17 8.35 -18.40 3.55
N GLU A 18 8.72 -17.15 3.26
CA GLU A 18 9.51 -16.83 2.08
C GLU A 18 11.00 -17.19 2.24
N CYS A 19 11.60 -16.90 3.39
CA CYS A 19 13.00 -17.16 3.67
C CYS A 19 13.28 -17.15 5.18
N ARG A 20 13.49 -18.32 5.78
CA ARG A 20 13.77 -18.46 7.22
C ARG A 20 15.04 -17.72 7.66
N TRP A 21 16.04 -17.61 6.78
CA TRP A 21 17.20 -16.75 7.02
C TRP A 21 16.80 -15.29 7.18
N ARG A 22 16.05 -14.72 6.22
CA ARG A 22 15.54 -13.33 6.30
C ARG A 22 14.76 -13.10 7.60
N TYR A 23 13.85 -14.02 7.93
CA TYR A 23 13.09 -13.97 9.18
C TYR A 23 13.99 -13.96 10.42
N ARG A 24 14.99 -14.84 10.48
CA ARG A 24 15.93 -14.89 11.60
C ARG A 24 16.62 -13.54 11.77
N GLN A 25 17.17 -12.99 10.69
CA GLN A 25 17.89 -11.71 10.76
C GLN A 25 16.97 -10.58 11.23
N ALA A 26 15.76 -10.49 10.68
CA ALA A 26 14.83 -9.41 10.97
C ALA A 26 14.17 -9.49 12.37
N TYR A 27 13.77 -10.69 12.82
CA TYR A 27 12.89 -10.86 14.00
C TYR A 27 13.53 -11.61 15.16
N VAL A 28 14.56 -12.44 14.91
CA VAL A 28 15.32 -13.12 15.97
C VAL A 28 16.52 -12.28 16.37
N GLU A 29 17.41 -12.02 15.42
CA GLU A 29 18.61 -11.19 15.62
C GLU A 29 18.28 -9.69 15.67
N ARG A 30 17.05 -9.33 15.27
CA ARG A 30 16.51 -7.96 15.34
C ARG A 30 17.37 -6.95 14.58
N LEU A 31 17.89 -7.34 13.44
CA LEU A 31 18.70 -6.50 12.57
C LEU A 31 17.82 -5.77 11.57
N ARG A 32 18.06 -4.46 11.40
CA ARG A 32 17.50 -3.66 10.31
C ARG A 32 18.64 -2.93 9.61
N PRO A 33 18.67 -2.90 8.27
CA PRO A 33 19.69 -2.13 7.58
C PRO A 33 19.66 -0.67 8.04
N ASN A 34 20.85 -0.09 8.16
CA ASN A 34 21.00 1.35 8.26
C ASN A 34 20.41 1.94 6.97
N GLU A 35 19.44 2.85 7.10
CA GLU A 35 18.65 3.34 5.96
C GLU A 35 19.57 3.90 4.87
N GLY A 36 19.65 3.19 3.74
CA GLY A 36 20.28 3.67 2.51
C GLY A 36 19.20 3.99 1.50
N GLY A 37 19.11 5.24 1.06
CA GLY A 37 18.27 5.63 -0.06
C GLY A 37 16.74 5.67 0.18
N MET A 38 16.03 6.39 -0.69
CA MET A 38 14.58 6.41 -0.79
C MET A 38 14.19 5.14 -1.53
N ASN A 39 13.90 4.08 -0.79
CA ASN A 39 13.46 2.82 -1.39
C ASN A 39 11.93 2.75 -1.48
N ALA A 40 11.44 1.76 -2.23
CA ALA A 40 10.00 1.58 -2.49
C ALA A 40 9.16 1.37 -1.21
N LEU A 41 9.75 0.86 -0.12
CA LEU A 41 9.09 0.67 1.17
C LEU A 41 8.95 2.00 1.92
N VAL A 42 10.01 2.82 1.95
CA VAL A 42 9.97 4.17 2.54
C VAL A 42 8.93 5.02 1.82
N PHE A 43 8.93 5.01 0.49
CA PHE A 43 7.91 5.72 -0.29
C PHE A 43 6.49 5.25 0.04
N GLY A 44 6.28 3.93 0.15
CA GLY A 44 5.01 3.36 0.57
C GLY A 44 4.57 3.86 1.96
N ASP A 45 5.46 3.83 2.94
CA ASP A 45 5.18 4.33 4.30
C ASP A 45 4.76 5.80 4.32
N ILE A 46 5.43 6.66 3.54
CA ILE A 46 5.06 8.08 3.41
C ILE A 46 3.64 8.22 2.86
N VAL A 47 3.27 7.41 1.85
CA VAL A 47 1.92 7.41 1.29
C VAL A 47 0.88 6.96 2.33
N HIS A 48 1.14 5.89 3.08
CA HIS A 48 0.22 5.42 4.14
C HIS A 48 0.01 6.51 5.19
N ARG A 49 1.09 7.12 5.71
CA ARG A 49 1.02 8.20 6.70
C ARG A 49 0.27 9.42 6.17
N SER A 50 0.42 9.73 4.89
CA SER A 50 -0.30 10.83 4.23
C SER A 50 -1.80 10.55 4.13
N LEU A 51 -2.17 9.31 3.79
CA LEU A 51 -3.58 8.89 3.77
C LEU A 51 -4.17 8.76 5.17
N ALA A 52 -3.41 8.39 6.18
CA ALA A 52 -3.86 8.38 7.57
C ALA A 52 -4.21 9.79 8.09
N ASP A 53 -3.42 10.81 7.71
CA ASP A 53 -3.72 12.22 8.02
C ASP A 53 -4.98 12.74 7.28
N TRP A 54 -5.32 12.14 6.13
CA TRP A 54 -6.53 12.44 5.35
C TRP A 54 -7.77 11.72 5.90
N TYR A 55 -7.66 10.43 6.21
CA TYR A 55 -8.73 9.59 6.74
C TYR A 55 -8.83 9.68 8.27
N ILE A 56 -9.38 10.79 8.75
CA ILE A 56 -9.56 11.01 10.20
C ILE A 56 -10.81 10.31 10.76
N PRO A 57 -10.82 9.92 12.05
CA PRO A 57 -11.99 9.33 12.69
C PRO A 57 -13.24 10.22 12.61
N GLU A 58 -14.36 9.61 12.28
CA GLU A 58 -15.64 10.31 12.17
C GLU A 58 -16.54 10.02 13.37
N LYS A 59 -17.05 11.07 14.01
CA LYS A 59 -17.95 10.94 15.18
C LYS A 59 -19.41 10.71 14.82
N SER A 60 -19.79 10.87 13.55
CA SER A 60 -21.19 10.80 13.12
C SER A 60 -21.32 10.40 11.65
N ARG A 61 -22.40 9.67 11.33
CA ARG A 61 -22.79 9.31 9.95
C ARG A 61 -23.35 10.47 9.13
N LYS A 62 -23.61 11.64 9.72
CA LYS A 62 -24.34 12.71 9.02
C LYS A 62 -23.48 13.60 8.13
N LYS A 63 -22.17 13.65 8.38
CA LYS A 63 -21.23 14.46 7.61
C LYS A 63 -20.02 13.61 7.30
N VAL A 64 -19.49 13.78 6.10
CA VAL A 64 -18.19 13.27 5.72
C VAL A 64 -17.17 14.31 6.17
N LYS A 65 -16.20 13.90 6.97
CA LYS A 65 -15.07 14.75 7.31
C LYS A 65 -13.78 14.09 6.86
N ARG A 66 -12.96 14.88 6.17
CA ARG A 66 -11.59 14.52 5.81
C ARG A 66 -10.62 15.46 6.52
N GLY A 67 -9.40 14.98 6.71
CA GLY A 67 -8.33 15.69 7.38
C GLY A 67 -7.57 16.60 6.44
N ARG A 68 -6.25 16.65 6.63
CA ARG A 68 -5.37 17.44 5.78
C ARG A 68 -5.24 16.79 4.41
N HIS A 69 -5.21 17.59 3.34
CA HIS A 69 -4.97 17.06 2.00
C HIS A 69 -3.69 16.20 2.00
N PRO A 70 -3.73 14.95 1.52
CA PRO A 70 -2.62 14.00 1.70
C PRO A 70 -1.31 14.48 1.07
N ARG A 71 -1.39 15.26 -0.03
CA ARG A 71 -0.23 15.96 -0.61
C ARG A 71 0.54 16.79 0.41
N GLU A 72 -0.14 17.58 1.24
CA GLU A 72 0.53 18.48 2.19
C GLU A 72 1.28 17.69 3.27
N THR A 73 0.70 16.57 3.73
CA THR A 73 1.39 15.67 4.67
C THR A 73 2.59 15.00 4.02
N LEU A 74 2.45 14.56 2.76
CA LEU A 74 3.53 13.98 1.99
C LEU A 74 4.70 14.96 1.86
N GLU A 75 4.45 16.17 1.36
CA GLU A 75 5.46 17.23 1.21
C GLU A 75 6.16 17.53 2.54
N ARG A 76 5.40 17.64 3.63
CA ARG A 76 5.96 17.84 4.97
C ARG A 76 6.90 16.71 5.40
N ILE A 77 6.54 15.45 5.14
CA ILE A 77 7.38 14.31 5.50
C ILE A 77 8.68 14.32 4.67
N PHE A 78 8.59 14.66 3.37
CA PHE A 78 9.78 14.83 2.53
C PHE A 78 10.69 15.96 3.05
N ASP A 79 10.13 17.10 3.46
CA ASP A 79 10.89 18.20 4.05
C ASP A 79 11.56 17.79 5.38
N GLU A 80 10.86 17.04 6.24
CA GLU A 80 11.42 16.49 7.48
C GLU A 80 12.59 15.53 7.22
N LEU A 81 12.48 14.69 6.17
CA LEU A 81 13.54 13.77 5.76
C LEU A 81 14.76 14.53 5.22
N ASP A 82 14.56 15.55 4.38
CA ASP A 82 15.63 16.42 3.88
C ASP A 82 16.40 17.07 5.04
N VAL A 83 15.69 17.69 6.00
CA VAL A 83 16.32 18.31 7.17
C VAL A 83 17.12 17.30 8.01
N ARG A 84 16.60 16.08 8.22
CA ARG A 84 17.32 15.03 8.97
C ARG A 84 18.59 14.61 8.24
N GLN A 85 18.56 14.50 6.92
CA GLN A 85 19.72 14.12 6.12
C GLN A 85 20.80 15.20 6.12
N ARG A 86 20.45 16.48 5.93
CA ARG A 86 21.41 17.59 5.99
C ARG A 86 22.13 17.69 7.34
N ARG A 87 21.50 17.24 8.41
CA ARG A 87 22.08 17.18 9.77
C ARG A 87 22.94 15.93 10.02
N SER A 88 22.75 14.88 9.24
CA SER A 88 23.53 13.65 9.33
C SER A 88 24.93 13.85 8.77
N LYS A 89 25.97 13.53 9.55
CA LYS A 89 27.37 13.52 9.05
C LYS A 89 27.64 12.41 8.04
N MET A 90 26.77 11.40 7.95
CA MET A 90 26.76 10.38 6.91
C MET A 90 25.68 10.74 5.89
N ARG A 91 26.07 11.22 4.71
CA ARG A 91 25.17 11.45 3.57
C ARG A 91 24.70 10.11 3.00
N LEU A 92 23.77 9.45 3.69
CA LEU A 92 23.16 8.19 3.25
C LEU A 92 22.10 8.40 2.16
N LEU A 93 21.70 9.64 1.97
CA LEU A 93 20.74 10.15 0.99
C LEU A 93 21.19 11.57 0.64
N ASP A 94 21.36 11.85 -0.65
CA ASP A 94 21.57 13.21 -1.13
C ASP A 94 20.18 13.81 -1.40
N PRO A 95 19.77 14.91 -0.75
CA PRO A 95 18.51 15.59 -1.10
C PRO A 95 18.49 16.09 -2.54
N ASP A 96 19.67 16.29 -3.14
CA ASP A 96 19.85 16.60 -4.55
C ASP A 96 19.92 15.33 -5.42
N ASP A 97 19.70 14.13 -4.85
CA ASP A 97 19.52 12.88 -5.60
C ASP A 97 18.24 12.97 -6.42
N GLU A 98 18.39 12.83 -7.74
CA GLU A 98 17.31 12.82 -8.72
C GLU A 98 16.17 11.86 -8.30
N LYS A 99 16.49 10.70 -7.71
CA LYS A 99 15.48 9.74 -7.24
C LYS A 99 14.63 10.26 -6.09
N PHE A 100 15.19 11.11 -5.22
CA PHE A 100 14.46 11.69 -4.10
C PHE A 100 13.47 12.76 -4.61
N ILE A 101 13.93 13.60 -5.56
CA ILE A 101 13.11 14.63 -6.21
C ILE A 101 11.97 13.97 -7.02
N GLU A 102 12.30 13.01 -7.88
CA GLU A 102 11.32 12.25 -8.66
C GLU A 102 10.29 11.55 -7.77
N ALA A 103 10.73 10.95 -6.65
CA ALA A 103 9.82 10.32 -5.70
C ALA A 103 8.87 11.34 -5.05
N ARG A 104 9.36 12.54 -4.71
CA ARG A 104 8.53 13.61 -4.16
C ARG A 104 7.48 14.07 -5.17
N GLU A 105 7.90 14.38 -6.40
CA GLU A 105 7.01 14.84 -7.47
C GLU A 105 5.95 13.79 -7.82
N LEU A 106 6.37 12.52 -7.95
CA LEU A 106 5.46 11.39 -8.14
C LEU A 106 4.47 11.28 -7.00
N GLY A 107 4.94 11.33 -5.75
CA GLY A 107 4.09 11.26 -4.56
C GLY A 107 3.04 12.37 -4.51
N VAL A 108 3.45 13.61 -4.80
CA VAL A 108 2.55 14.77 -4.89
C VAL A 108 1.47 14.55 -5.93
N ALA A 109 1.86 14.20 -7.16
CA ALA A 109 0.92 13.95 -8.25
C ALA A 109 -0.04 12.80 -7.94
N MET A 110 0.46 11.71 -7.33
CA MET A 110 -0.36 10.58 -6.89
C MET A 110 -1.41 11.01 -5.87
N MET A 111 -1.06 11.85 -4.89
CA MET A 111 -2.00 12.29 -3.85
C MET A 111 -3.06 13.25 -4.38
N ASP A 112 -2.70 14.18 -5.27
CA ASP A 112 -3.67 15.06 -5.93
C ASP A 112 -4.65 14.25 -6.78
N ASN A 113 -4.15 13.33 -7.60
CA ASN A 113 -4.99 12.43 -8.40
C ASN A 113 -5.86 11.52 -7.53
N TYR A 114 -5.35 11.08 -6.37
CA TYR A 114 -6.12 10.26 -5.44
C TYR A 114 -7.32 11.00 -4.88
N VAL A 115 -7.14 12.27 -4.48
CA VAL A 115 -8.24 13.12 -3.99
C VAL A 115 -9.20 13.46 -5.11
N ASN A 116 -8.74 13.64 -6.35
CA ASN A 116 -9.63 13.83 -7.48
C ASN A 116 -10.51 12.59 -7.73
N ALA A 117 -9.95 11.38 -7.60
CA ALA A 117 -10.68 10.13 -7.82
C ALA A 117 -11.59 9.74 -6.66
N TYR A 118 -11.13 9.89 -5.41
CA TYR A 118 -11.77 9.35 -4.21
C TYR A 118 -11.96 10.37 -3.07
N GLY A 119 -11.71 11.66 -3.30
CA GLY A 119 -11.73 12.67 -2.24
C GLY A 119 -13.07 12.82 -1.53
N GLN A 120 -14.18 12.53 -2.24
CA GLN A 120 -15.52 12.60 -1.65
C GLN A 120 -15.81 11.39 -0.75
N ASP A 121 -15.61 10.16 -1.26
CA ASP A 121 -15.77 8.89 -0.52
C ASP A 121 -16.95 8.90 0.46
N GLU A 122 -18.11 9.36 -0.01
CA GLU A 122 -19.26 9.63 0.85
C GLU A 122 -19.86 8.36 1.46
N GLU A 123 -19.48 7.19 0.95
CA GLU A 123 -19.85 5.88 1.45
C GLU A 123 -18.93 5.38 2.56
N ILE A 124 -17.71 5.90 2.70
CA ILE A 124 -16.73 5.43 3.69
C ILE A 124 -16.81 6.29 4.95
N MET A 125 -17.16 5.67 6.08
CA MET A 125 -17.00 6.25 7.40
C MET A 125 -15.77 5.65 8.08
N VAL A 126 -14.75 6.47 8.33
CA VAL A 126 -13.55 6.02 9.04
C VAL A 126 -13.82 6.00 10.54
N ILE A 127 -13.53 4.87 11.19
CA ILE A 127 -13.70 4.69 12.64
C ILE A 127 -12.36 4.82 13.34
N TYR A 128 -11.34 4.07 12.88
CA TYR A 128 -9.97 4.15 13.38
C TYR A 128 -8.96 4.03 12.23
N PRO A 129 -8.21 5.10 11.89
CA PRO A 129 -7.04 5.00 11.04
C PRO A 129 -5.84 4.47 11.85
N GLU A 130 -4.93 3.78 11.17
CA GLU A 130 -3.66 3.25 11.71
C GLU A 130 -3.84 2.55 13.05
N MET A 131 -4.86 1.70 13.15
CA MET A 131 -5.28 1.09 14.41
C MET A 131 -4.31 -0.05 14.79
N PRO A 132 -3.51 0.11 15.86
CA PRO A 132 -2.71 -1.00 16.36
C PRO A 132 -3.61 -2.00 17.06
N PHE A 133 -3.33 -3.29 16.90
CA PHE A 133 -4.01 -4.34 17.64
C PHE A 133 -3.04 -5.37 18.18
N GLN A 134 -3.48 -6.04 19.24
CA GLN A 134 -2.76 -7.13 19.86
C GLN A 134 -3.73 -8.15 20.42
N LEU A 135 -3.66 -9.39 19.94
CA LEU A 135 -4.55 -10.48 20.36
C LEU A 135 -3.75 -11.68 20.85
N ASP A 136 -4.05 -12.15 22.06
CA ASP A 136 -3.56 -13.44 22.54
C ASP A 136 -4.38 -14.57 21.91
N VAL A 137 -3.69 -15.51 21.28
CA VAL A 137 -4.29 -16.65 20.60
C VAL A 137 -4.08 -17.90 21.43
N TYR A 138 -5.18 -18.59 21.71
CA TYR A 138 -5.23 -19.82 22.51
C TYR A 138 -5.59 -21.01 21.61
N ASN A 139 -5.16 -22.22 22.00
CA ASN A 139 -5.60 -23.45 21.34
C ASN A 139 -6.99 -23.88 21.85
N GLU A 140 -7.54 -24.95 21.28
CA GLU A 140 -8.83 -25.53 21.67
C GLU A 140 -8.90 -25.93 23.16
N GLN A 141 -7.76 -26.20 23.79
CA GLN A 141 -7.66 -26.53 25.21
C GLN A 141 -7.54 -25.29 26.11
N GLY A 142 -7.68 -24.08 25.55
CA GLY A 142 -7.55 -22.81 26.28
C GLY A 142 -6.12 -22.46 26.68
N GLN A 143 -5.11 -23.12 26.11
CA GLN A 143 -3.71 -22.85 26.40
C GLN A 143 -3.17 -21.77 25.47
N TYR A 144 -2.46 -20.79 26.04
CA TYR A 144 -1.81 -19.73 25.28
C TYR A 144 -0.84 -20.30 24.23
N VAL A 145 -0.96 -19.83 22.99
CA VAL A 145 -0.06 -20.19 21.89
C VAL A 145 0.84 -19.01 21.54
N PHE A 146 0.29 -17.87 21.13
CA PHE A 146 1.10 -16.72 20.74
C PHE A 146 0.29 -15.43 20.85
N THR A 147 0.94 -14.30 20.64
CA THR A 147 0.28 -13.00 20.58
C THR A 147 0.44 -12.44 19.17
N GLN A 148 -0.66 -12.32 18.43
CA GLN A 148 -0.67 -11.62 17.15
C GLN A 148 -0.60 -10.12 17.39
N THR A 149 0.25 -9.43 16.65
CA THR A 149 0.40 -7.97 16.66
C THR A 149 0.33 -7.43 15.23
N GLY A 150 -0.19 -6.22 15.07
CA GLY A 150 -0.23 -5.54 13.78
C GLY A 150 -0.86 -4.16 13.85
N THR A 151 -0.85 -3.49 12.71
CA THR A 151 -1.55 -2.23 12.49
C THR A 151 -2.39 -2.41 11.23
N THR A 152 -3.67 -2.06 11.30
CA THR A 152 -4.51 -1.95 10.11
C THR A 152 -4.54 -0.51 9.63
N ASP A 153 -4.48 -0.28 8.32
CA ASP A 153 -4.50 1.10 7.80
C ASP A 153 -5.79 1.83 8.20
N CYS A 154 -6.96 1.19 8.11
CA CYS A 154 -8.23 1.78 8.52
C CYS A 154 -9.29 0.72 8.88
N LEU A 155 -9.94 0.88 10.05
CA LEU A 155 -11.24 0.28 10.33
C LEU A 155 -12.35 1.24 9.90
N CYS A 156 -13.23 0.76 9.03
CA CYS A 156 -14.27 1.56 8.40
C CYS A 156 -15.66 0.95 8.57
N ARG A 157 -16.66 1.79 8.31
CA ARG A 157 -18.05 1.38 8.18
C ARG A 157 -18.65 1.95 6.91
N ASP A 158 -19.29 1.11 6.12
CA ASP A 158 -20.00 1.52 4.91
C ASP A 158 -21.28 2.27 5.36
N ARG A 159 -21.46 3.49 4.89
CA ARG A 159 -22.59 4.35 5.27
C ARG A 159 -23.91 3.90 4.64
N ARG A 160 -23.85 3.23 3.48
CA ARG A 160 -25.01 2.76 2.73
C ARG A 160 -25.53 1.46 3.31
N THR A 161 -24.63 0.50 3.56
CA THR A 161 -25.02 -0.84 4.00
C THR A 161 -24.93 -1.01 5.52
N GLY A 162 -24.11 -0.19 6.19
CA GLY A 162 -23.79 -0.33 7.60
C GLY A 162 -22.70 -1.37 7.88
N ALA A 163 -22.15 -2.01 6.84
CA ALA A 163 -21.15 -3.07 6.93
C ALA A 163 -19.83 -2.57 7.52
N TRP A 164 -19.20 -3.39 8.35
CA TRP A 164 -17.87 -3.13 8.88
C TRP A 164 -16.82 -3.75 7.97
N PHE A 165 -15.77 -2.99 7.66
CA PHE A 165 -14.72 -3.45 6.76
C PHE A 165 -13.38 -2.83 7.09
N LEU A 166 -12.31 -3.47 6.62
CA LEU A 166 -10.97 -2.90 6.66
C LEU A 166 -10.63 -2.25 5.34
N LEU A 167 -10.09 -1.04 5.37
CA LEU A 167 -9.54 -0.37 4.20
C LEU A 167 -8.02 -0.48 4.28
N GLU A 168 -7.40 -1.16 3.32
CA GLU A 168 -5.96 -1.42 3.26
C GLU A 168 -5.37 -0.74 2.02
N HIS A 169 -4.43 0.18 2.22
CA HIS A 169 -3.74 0.90 1.17
C HIS A 169 -2.59 0.07 0.61
N LYS A 170 -2.40 0.09 -0.71
CA LYS A 170 -1.27 -0.56 -1.38
C LYS A 170 -0.73 0.33 -2.47
N THR A 171 0.57 0.58 -2.45
CA THR A 171 1.25 1.24 -3.56
C THR A 171 1.95 0.20 -4.44
N ALA A 172 1.73 0.23 -5.76
CA ALA A 172 2.28 -0.77 -6.67
C ALA A 172 2.68 -0.17 -8.02
N ALA A 173 3.67 -0.74 -8.71
CA ALA A 173 4.00 -0.31 -10.08
C ALA A 173 2.89 -0.68 -11.08
N SER A 174 2.18 -1.77 -10.82
CA SER A 174 1.01 -2.22 -11.56
C SER A 174 -0.03 -2.79 -10.60
N ILE A 175 -1.31 -2.63 -10.96
CA ILE A 175 -2.43 -3.16 -10.18
C ILE A 175 -2.73 -4.57 -10.65
N THR A 176 -2.63 -5.55 -9.75
CA THR A 176 -3.03 -6.94 -9.99
C THR A 176 -3.79 -7.44 -8.77
N THR A 177 -4.93 -8.10 -8.97
CA THR A 177 -5.83 -8.48 -7.85
C THR A 177 -6.03 -9.99 -7.70
N GLY A 178 -5.67 -10.78 -8.72
CA GLY A 178 -5.92 -12.23 -8.72
C GLY A 178 -5.26 -13.01 -7.58
N HIS A 179 -4.20 -12.47 -6.97
CA HIS A 179 -3.50 -13.10 -5.85
C HIS A 179 -4.16 -12.84 -4.48
N LEU A 180 -5.09 -11.88 -4.37
CA LEU A 180 -5.61 -11.40 -3.09
C LEU A 180 -6.48 -12.42 -2.35
N VAL A 181 -6.98 -13.43 -3.03
CA VAL A 181 -7.67 -14.58 -2.41
C VAL A 181 -6.72 -15.40 -1.53
N LEU A 182 -5.42 -15.43 -1.88
CA LEU A 182 -4.40 -16.16 -1.14
C LEU A 182 -3.57 -15.26 -0.23
N ASP A 183 -3.85 -13.95 -0.23
CA ASP A 183 -3.06 -12.99 0.53
C ASP A 183 -3.10 -13.27 2.05
N GLU A 184 -1.92 -13.29 2.66
CA GLU A 184 -1.72 -13.65 4.07
C GLU A 184 -2.20 -12.56 5.02
N GLN A 185 -2.12 -11.28 4.62
CA GLN A 185 -2.61 -10.16 5.42
C GLN A 185 -4.13 -10.18 5.51
N ALA A 186 -4.81 -10.37 4.38
CA ALA A 186 -6.26 -10.57 4.33
C ALA A 186 -6.71 -11.74 5.21
N ASN A 187 -6.02 -12.87 5.09
CA ASN A 187 -6.31 -14.05 5.88
C ASN A 187 -6.15 -13.78 7.37
N THR A 188 -5.07 -13.11 7.77
CA THR A 188 -4.82 -12.89 9.20
C THR A 188 -5.78 -11.89 9.80
N TYR A 189 -6.04 -10.77 9.14
CA TYR A 189 -6.92 -9.73 9.69
C TYR A 189 -8.38 -10.17 9.72
N SER A 190 -8.88 -10.81 8.65
CA SER A 190 -10.26 -11.34 8.66
C SER A 190 -10.47 -12.47 9.69
N THR A 191 -9.43 -13.24 10.02
CA THR A 191 -9.53 -14.32 11.00
C THR A 191 -9.39 -13.83 12.45
N LEU A 192 -8.39 -13.01 12.75
CA LEU A 192 -8.02 -12.68 14.12
C LEU A 192 -8.57 -11.35 14.61
N LEU A 193 -8.68 -10.34 13.74
CA LEU A 193 -9.07 -9.00 14.17
C LEU A 193 -10.49 -8.92 14.76
N PRO A 194 -11.52 -9.63 14.26
CA PRO A 194 -12.86 -9.59 14.85
C PRO A 194 -12.88 -9.93 16.34
N ALA A 195 -12.14 -10.97 16.75
CA ALA A 195 -12.02 -11.35 18.16
C ALA A 195 -11.46 -10.21 19.01
N TRP A 196 -10.40 -9.56 18.54
CA TRP A 196 -9.82 -8.40 19.22
C TRP A 196 -10.80 -7.22 19.29
N LEU A 197 -11.55 -6.96 18.22
CA LEU A 197 -12.55 -5.88 18.18
C LEU A 197 -13.70 -6.12 19.16
N TRP A 198 -14.13 -7.36 19.36
CA TRP A 198 -15.13 -7.74 20.36
C TRP A 198 -14.61 -7.61 21.78
N GLU A 199 -13.40 -8.12 22.05
CA GLU A 199 -12.77 -8.04 23.38
C GLU A 199 -12.55 -6.60 23.86
N ASN A 200 -12.37 -5.67 22.94
CA ASN A 200 -12.17 -4.24 23.22
C ASN A 200 -13.45 -3.40 23.06
N GLU A 201 -14.62 -4.04 22.92
CA GLU A 201 -15.93 -3.39 22.79
C GLU A 201 -16.01 -2.36 21.64
N ILE A 202 -15.16 -2.51 20.62
CA ILE A 202 -15.18 -1.67 19.41
C ILE A 202 -16.31 -2.12 18.49
N LEU A 203 -16.47 -3.44 18.34
CA LEU A 203 -17.62 -4.05 17.68
C LEU A 203 -18.57 -4.65 18.73
N PRO A 204 -19.89 -4.52 18.54
CA PRO A 204 -20.84 -5.29 19.32
C PRO A 204 -20.60 -6.79 19.18
N PRO A 205 -20.94 -7.60 20.20
CA PRO A 205 -21.07 -9.04 20.03
C PRO A 205 -21.97 -9.33 18.82
N ASP A 206 -21.62 -10.33 18.01
CA ASP A 206 -22.34 -10.75 16.79
C ASP A 206 -22.18 -9.85 15.54
N VAL A 207 -21.41 -8.76 15.61
CA VAL A 207 -21.06 -7.95 14.43
C VAL A 207 -19.67 -8.31 13.95
N ASP A 208 -19.54 -8.68 12.69
CA ASP A 208 -18.27 -9.12 12.10
C ASP A 208 -17.71 -8.08 11.10
N VAL A 209 -16.42 -8.20 10.79
CA VAL A 209 -15.79 -7.53 9.65
C VAL A 209 -16.14 -8.33 8.40
N GLU A 210 -16.95 -7.73 7.52
CA GLU A 210 -17.55 -8.42 6.36
C GLU A 210 -16.55 -8.62 5.22
N TYR A 211 -15.70 -7.62 4.98
CA TYR A 211 -14.69 -7.66 3.93
C TYR A 211 -13.48 -6.80 4.26
N MET A 212 -12.43 -6.99 3.48
CA MET A 212 -11.32 -6.06 3.38
C MET A 212 -11.30 -5.46 1.99
N MET A 213 -11.18 -4.14 1.90
CA MET A 213 -11.08 -3.38 0.67
C MET A 213 -9.64 -2.97 0.46
N TYR A 214 -8.99 -3.59 -0.51
CA TYR A 214 -7.69 -3.14 -0.98
C TYR A 214 -7.86 -1.90 -1.84
N ASN A 215 -7.26 -0.80 -1.41
CA ASN A 215 -7.18 0.46 -2.11
C ASN A 215 -5.79 0.57 -2.74
N PHE A 216 -5.69 0.21 -4.02
CA PHE A 216 -4.45 0.29 -4.78
C PHE A 216 -4.22 1.70 -5.31
N LEU A 217 -2.98 2.15 -5.21
CA LEU A 217 -2.44 3.36 -5.82
C LEU A 217 -1.27 2.96 -6.71
N LYS A 218 -1.41 3.19 -8.02
CA LYS A 218 -0.36 2.92 -8.98
C LYS A 218 0.73 4.00 -8.88
N LYS A 219 1.99 3.58 -8.79
CA LYS A 219 3.18 4.45 -8.75
C LYS A 219 3.51 4.98 -10.15
N THR A 220 2.64 5.84 -10.67
CA THR A 220 2.83 6.50 -11.97
C THR A 220 2.11 7.84 -11.96
N THR A 221 2.61 8.78 -12.75
CA THR A 221 1.91 10.01 -13.11
C THR A 221 0.88 9.73 -14.20
N LEU A 222 -0.07 10.65 -14.39
CA LEU A 222 -0.91 10.65 -15.60
C LEU A 222 -0.03 11.05 -16.78
N ASP A 223 0.54 10.05 -17.46
CA ASP A 223 1.40 10.29 -18.64
C ASP A 223 0.57 10.46 -19.93
N PHE A 224 -0.76 10.61 -19.79
CA PHE A 224 -1.65 10.84 -20.91
C PHE A 224 -2.01 12.31 -20.97
N ASP A 225 -1.42 12.97 -21.95
CA ASP A 225 -1.81 14.31 -22.36
C ASP A 225 -2.83 14.22 -23.51
N GLY A 226 -3.75 15.18 -23.54
CA GLY A 226 -4.74 15.35 -24.60
C GLY A 226 -6.20 15.32 -24.16
N PRO A 227 -7.10 15.64 -25.11
CA PRO A 227 -8.52 15.75 -24.87
C PRO A 227 -9.14 14.41 -24.47
N GLN A 228 -10.07 14.48 -23.51
CA GLN A 228 -10.95 13.38 -23.14
C GLN A 228 -12.36 13.68 -23.63
N ASN A 229 -13.07 12.63 -24.06
CA ASN A 229 -14.51 12.75 -24.32
C ASN A 229 -15.34 12.76 -23.01
N ALA A 230 -16.66 12.90 -23.16
CA ALA A 230 -17.59 12.87 -22.02
C ALA A 230 -17.58 11.57 -21.20
N ALA A 231 -17.01 10.48 -21.72
CA ALA A 231 -16.81 9.23 -21.01
C ALA A 231 -15.44 9.11 -20.32
N GLY A 232 -14.60 10.16 -20.38
CA GLY A 232 -13.27 10.18 -19.79
C GLY A 232 -12.20 9.42 -20.59
N LEU A 233 -12.49 9.03 -21.84
CA LEU A 233 -11.54 8.32 -22.69
C LEU A 233 -10.67 9.32 -23.45
N TYR A 234 -9.36 9.10 -23.44
CA TYR A 234 -8.41 9.92 -24.22
C TYR A 234 -8.62 9.69 -25.70
N LEU A 235 -8.68 10.79 -26.45
CA LEU A 235 -8.96 10.79 -27.88
C LEU A 235 -7.68 10.84 -28.71
N LYS A 236 -7.72 10.22 -29.88
CA LYS A 236 -6.70 10.39 -30.92
C LYS A 236 -6.83 11.79 -31.52
N ASP A 237 -5.76 12.33 -32.10
CA ASP A 237 -5.87 13.55 -32.93
C ASP A 237 -6.81 13.25 -34.12
N PRO A 238 -7.91 13.99 -34.32
CA PRO A 238 -8.93 13.66 -35.31
C PRO A 238 -8.36 13.57 -36.71
N THR A 239 -8.93 12.71 -37.54
CA THR A 239 -8.57 12.62 -38.96
C THR A 239 -9.12 13.83 -39.73
N ILE A 240 -8.52 14.13 -40.89
CA ILE A 240 -9.05 15.19 -41.79
C ILE A 240 -10.51 14.89 -42.15
N GLN A 241 -10.89 13.62 -42.31
CA GLN A 241 -12.26 13.26 -42.66
C GLN A 241 -13.24 13.60 -41.53
N GLN A 242 -12.92 13.29 -40.27
CA GLN A 242 -13.75 13.66 -39.11
C GLN A 242 -13.97 15.18 -39.01
N MET A 243 -12.95 15.98 -39.29
CA MET A 243 -13.09 17.45 -39.31
C MET A 243 -13.95 17.94 -40.47
N LYS A 244 -13.81 17.33 -41.67
CA LYS A 244 -14.66 17.65 -42.82
C LYS A 244 -16.13 17.32 -42.56
N ASP A 245 -16.38 16.17 -41.94
CA ASP A 245 -17.73 15.72 -41.62
C ASP A 245 -18.39 16.70 -40.63
N ALA A 246 -17.66 17.13 -39.57
CA ALA A 246 -18.15 18.11 -38.61
C ALA A 246 -18.41 19.51 -39.23
N LEU A 247 -17.54 19.98 -40.11
CA LEU A 247 -17.72 21.25 -40.83
C LEU A 247 -18.91 21.19 -41.80
N ALA A 248 -19.11 20.05 -42.47
CA ALA A 248 -20.26 19.83 -43.34
C ALA A 248 -21.57 19.78 -42.56
N GLU A 249 -21.61 19.12 -41.40
CA GLU A 249 -22.76 19.12 -40.49
C GLU A 249 -23.09 20.53 -39.98
N SER A 250 -22.07 21.37 -39.79
CA SER A 250 -22.23 22.78 -39.38
C SER A 250 -22.61 23.71 -40.55
N GLY A 251 -22.70 23.20 -41.78
CA GLY A 251 -23.10 23.96 -42.97
C GLY A 251 -22.01 24.87 -43.55
N VAL A 252 -20.75 24.67 -43.16
CA VAL A 252 -19.62 25.53 -43.53
C VAL A 252 -19.15 25.16 -44.95
N VAL A 253 -19.11 26.14 -45.84
CA VAL A 253 -18.61 25.96 -47.21
C VAL A 253 -17.17 26.47 -47.27
N TYR A 254 -16.23 25.57 -47.58
CA TYR A 254 -14.80 25.87 -47.69
C TYR A 254 -14.20 25.31 -48.98
N SER A 255 -13.05 25.85 -49.39
CA SER A 255 -12.32 25.36 -50.57
C SER A 255 -11.67 24.01 -50.28
N THR A 256 -11.88 23.02 -51.14
CA THR A 256 -11.33 21.66 -50.92
C THR A 256 -9.91 21.47 -51.47
N THR A 257 -9.31 22.49 -52.07
CA THR A 257 -8.04 22.33 -52.81
C THR A 257 -6.82 22.53 -51.91
N ASN A 258 -6.02 21.46 -51.72
CA ASN A 258 -4.70 21.46 -51.06
C ASN A 258 -4.63 21.94 -49.60
N MET A 259 -5.74 21.91 -48.85
CA MET A 259 -5.72 22.21 -47.41
C MET A 259 -5.01 21.09 -46.63
N LYS A 260 -4.12 21.50 -45.71
CA LYS A 260 -3.47 20.64 -44.72
C LYS A 260 -4.35 20.46 -43.48
N LYS A 261 -3.97 19.55 -42.60
CA LYS A 261 -4.72 19.23 -41.37
C LYS A 261 -4.89 20.47 -40.48
N GLU A 262 -3.86 21.30 -40.40
CA GLU A 262 -3.84 22.54 -39.63
C GLU A 262 -4.88 23.54 -40.12
N ASP A 263 -5.06 23.66 -41.44
CA ASP A 263 -6.05 24.57 -42.02
C ASP A 263 -7.50 24.14 -41.63
N TYR A 264 -7.75 22.82 -41.50
CA TYR A 264 -9.03 22.32 -40.99
C TYR A 264 -9.22 22.59 -39.50
N LYS A 265 -8.16 22.52 -38.69
CA LYS A 265 -8.22 22.88 -37.26
C LYS A 265 -8.58 24.36 -37.08
N GLU A 266 -7.98 25.23 -37.87
CA GLU A 266 -8.30 26.66 -37.87
C GLU A 266 -9.75 26.92 -38.28
N LEU A 267 -10.26 26.25 -39.33
CA LEU A 267 -11.66 26.36 -39.73
C LEU A 267 -12.63 25.86 -38.64
N CYS A 268 -12.39 24.68 -38.07
CA CYS A 268 -13.21 24.17 -36.96
C CYS A 268 -13.23 25.17 -35.80
N THR A 269 -12.07 25.73 -35.44
CA THR A 269 -11.97 26.72 -34.36
C THR A 269 -12.74 28.00 -34.68
N ALA A 270 -12.66 28.50 -35.92
CA ALA A 270 -13.39 29.69 -36.36
C ALA A 270 -14.91 29.52 -36.30
N GLU A 271 -15.39 28.29 -36.48
CA GLU A 271 -16.81 27.90 -36.46
C GLU A 271 -17.28 27.44 -35.07
N GLY A 272 -16.41 27.53 -34.05
CA GLY A 272 -16.73 27.13 -32.68
C GLY A 272 -16.84 25.62 -32.47
N ILE A 273 -16.32 24.83 -33.41
CA ILE A 273 -16.23 23.37 -33.31
C ILE A 273 -14.97 23.01 -32.54
N ASP A 274 -15.13 22.35 -31.39
CA ASP A 274 -14.03 21.78 -30.62
C ASP A 274 -13.47 20.55 -31.35
N TRP A 275 -12.52 20.77 -32.26
CA TRP A 275 -11.97 19.71 -33.10
C TRP A 275 -11.23 18.66 -32.27
N GLU A 276 -10.69 19.01 -31.11
CA GLU A 276 -9.99 18.07 -30.22
C GLU A 276 -10.92 16.95 -29.72
N GLN A 277 -12.24 17.21 -29.71
CA GLN A 277 -13.27 16.25 -29.30
C GLN A 277 -13.77 15.34 -30.44
N LEU A 278 -13.34 15.58 -31.69
CA LEU A 278 -13.78 14.79 -32.86
C LEU A 278 -13.00 13.48 -33.05
N GLY A 279 -11.95 13.27 -32.28
CA GLY A 279 -11.10 12.08 -32.37
C GLY A 279 -11.79 10.81 -31.87
N ASP A 280 -11.46 9.67 -32.46
CA ASP A 280 -11.85 8.38 -31.88
C ASP A 280 -11.07 8.09 -30.59
N PRO A 281 -11.62 7.31 -29.64
CA PRO A 281 -10.87 6.85 -28.48
C PRO A 281 -9.56 6.15 -28.86
N LYS A 282 -8.47 6.48 -28.15
CA LYS A 282 -7.20 5.75 -28.25
C LYS A 282 -7.43 4.27 -27.94
N SER A 283 -6.79 3.39 -28.71
CA SER A 283 -6.85 1.94 -28.48
C SER A 283 -6.13 1.53 -27.19
N ASP A 284 -5.12 2.31 -26.82
CA ASP A 284 -4.34 2.24 -25.60
C ASP A 284 -4.82 3.35 -24.64
N GLN A 285 -5.76 3.00 -23.77
CA GLN A 285 -6.14 3.86 -22.66
C GLN A 285 -5.16 3.67 -21.49
N PRO A 286 -4.89 4.70 -20.67
CA PRO A 286 -4.16 4.51 -19.43
C PRO A 286 -4.83 3.45 -18.58
N SER A 287 -4.04 2.59 -17.96
CA SER A 287 -4.56 1.76 -16.87
C SER A 287 -5.00 2.65 -15.72
N ASP A 288 -6.05 2.25 -15.02
CA ASP A 288 -6.53 2.95 -13.82
C ASP A 288 -5.38 3.23 -12.83
N LEU A 289 -5.28 4.48 -12.38
CA LEU A 289 -4.32 4.87 -11.34
C LEU A 289 -4.69 4.30 -9.98
N PHE A 290 -5.99 4.10 -9.75
CA PHE A 290 -6.51 3.67 -8.49
C PHE A 290 -7.55 2.59 -8.68
N HIS A 291 -7.51 1.56 -7.83
CA HIS A 291 -8.46 0.46 -7.88
C HIS A 291 -8.85 0.04 -6.47
N ARG A 292 -10.13 -0.25 -6.27
CA ARG A 292 -10.63 -0.79 -5.02
C ARG A 292 -11.13 -2.21 -5.23
N GLU A 293 -10.43 -3.17 -4.63
CA GLU A 293 -10.80 -4.58 -4.68
C GLU A 293 -11.39 -5.03 -3.34
N ARG A 294 -12.62 -5.55 -3.37
CA ARG A 294 -13.26 -6.13 -2.20
C ARG A 294 -12.92 -7.60 -2.07
N VAL A 295 -12.43 -7.98 -0.89
CA VAL A 295 -12.00 -9.33 -0.58
C VAL A 295 -12.78 -9.82 0.62
N THR A 296 -13.60 -10.86 0.42
CA THR A 296 -14.38 -11.51 1.47
C THR A 296 -13.72 -12.81 1.91
N ARG A 297 -14.06 -13.26 3.13
CA ARG A 297 -13.64 -14.56 3.68
C ARG A 297 -14.80 -15.24 4.36
N ALA A 298 -15.18 -16.39 3.81
CA ALA A 298 -16.18 -17.27 4.42
C ALA A 298 -15.64 -17.87 5.73
N PRO A 299 -16.52 -18.25 6.69
CA PRO A 299 -16.09 -18.80 7.98
C PRO A 299 -15.10 -19.97 7.86
N ILE A 300 -15.36 -20.92 6.96
CA ILE A 300 -14.47 -22.07 6.72
C ILE A 300 -13.08 -21.67 6.18
N GLN A 301 -12.97 -20.55 5.47
CA GLN A 301 -11.68 -20.03 5.00
C GLN A 301 -10.91 -19.41 6.18
N ARG A 302 -11.60 -18.75 7.11
CA ARG A 302 -11.00 -18.14 8.30
C ARG A 302 -10.48 -19.21 9.26
N GLU A 303 -11.21 -20.30 9.43
CA GLU A 303 -10.79 -21.47 10.22
C GLU A 303 -9.50 -22.10 9.64
N LYS A 304 -9.47 -22.41 8.35
CA LYS A 304 -8.27 -22.91 7.68
C LYS A 304 -7.09 -21.94 7.75
N ALA A 305 -7.36 -20.63 7.68
CA ALA A 305 -6.34 -19.63 7.89
C ALA A 305 -5.78 -19.70 9.33
N LEU A 306 -6.63 -19.84 10.36
CA LEU A 306 -6.20 -20.00 11.75
C LEU A 306 -5.30 -21.23 11.92
N GLU A 307 -5.70 -22.39 11.38
CA GLU A 307 -4.89 -23.61 11.42
C GLU A 307 -3.50 -23.39 10.82
N ARG A 308 -3.43 -22.75 9.64
CA ARG A 308 -2.18 -22.42 8.96
C ARG A 308 -1.33 -21.44 9.78
N ILE A 309 -1.96 -20.42 10.36
CA ILE A 309 -1.29 -19.46 11.26
C ILE A 309 -0.66 -20.20 12.43
N MET A 310 -1.42 -21.05 13.12
CA MET A 310 -0.94 -21.82 14.27
C MET A 310 0.22 -22.75 13.89
N GLN A 311 0.15 -23.41 12.74
CA GLN A 311 1.22 -24.28 12.25
C GLN A 311 2.50 -23.48 11.97
N GLN A 312 2.41 -22.35 11.26
CA GLN A 312 3.56 -21.48 11.01
C GLN A 312 4.18 -20.99 12.31
N VAL A 313 3.37 -20.59 13.30
CA VAL A 313 3.86 -20.13 14.60
C VAL A 313 4.57 -21.25 15.38
N ARG A 314 4.08 -22.49 15.33
CA ARG A 314 4.78 -23.64 15.93
C ARG A 314 6.17 -23.82 15.32
N GLU A 315 6.30 -23.70 14.00
CA GLU A 315 7.58 -23.78 13.33
C GLU A 315 8.49 -22.58 13.65
N MET A 316 7.93 -21.37 13.72
CA MET A 316 8.68 -20.18 14.14
C MET A 316 9.24 -20.35 15.56
N LYS A 317 8.45 -20.90 16.49
CA LYS A 317 8.92 -21.22 17.85
C LYS A 317 10.03 -22.27 17.84
N ALA A 318 9.90 -23.31 17.02
CA ALA A 318 10.94 -24.33 16.88
C ALA A 318 12.25 -23.73 16.33
N LEU A 319 12.16 -22.79 15.38
CA LEU A 319 13.32 -22.04 14.90
C LEU A 319 13.96 -21.19 16.02
N HIS A 320 13.16 -20.46 16.80
CA HIS A 320 13.65 -19.68 17.95
C HIS A 320 14.29 -20.57 19.03
N ALA A 321 13.80 -21.80 19.20
CA ALA A 321 14.36 -22.79 20.11
C ALA A 321 15.62 -23.51 19.55
N GLY A 322 16.01 -23.24 18.31
CA GLY A 322 17.12 -23.91 17.64
C GLY A 322 16.84 -25.37 17.25
N THR A 323 15.58 -25.81 17.33
CA THR A 323 15.18 -27.18 16.95
C THR A 323 14.77 -27.30 15.49
N LEU A 324 14.53 -26.17 14.82
CA LEU A 324 14.27 -26.11 13.38
C LEU A 324 15.44 -25.40 12.67
N PRO A 325 16.02 -26.00 11.61
CA PRO A 325 17.13 -25.39 10.90
C PRO A 325 16.69 -24.12 10.18
N VAL A 326 17.62 -23.17 10.16
CA VAL A 326 17.53 -21.93 9.39
C VAL A 326 18.17 -22.21 8.04
N TYR A 327 17.42 -22.02 6.96
CA TYR A 327 17.94 -22.15 5.59
C TYR A 327 17.58 -20.92 4.77
N LYS A 328 18.38 -20.66 3.75
CA LYS A 328 18.13 -19.64 2.73
C LYS A 328 17.24 -20.25 1.64
N ALA A 329 16.29 -19.47 1.17
CA ALA A 329 15.37 -19.87 0.10
C ALA A 329 15.58 -18.91 -1.09
N PRO A 330 16.62 -19.12 -1.92
CA PRO A 330 16.93 -18.21 -3.00
C PRO A 330 15.80 -18.19 -4.02
N GLY A 331 15.33 -16.99 -4.38
CA GLY A 331 14.28 -16.79 -5.37
C GLY A 331 14.59 -15.58 -6.24
N LYS A 332 14.54 -15.74 -7.57
CA LYS A 332 14.98 -14.73 -8.55
C LYS A 332 14.44 -13.33 -8.27
N MET A 333 13.14 -13.21 -8.02
CA MET A 333 12.51 -11.91 -7.75
C MET A 333 12.74 -11.46 -6.30
N LYS A 334 12.57 -12.37 -5.32
CA LYS A 334 12.57 -12.02 -3.89
C LYS A 334 13.95 -11.64 -3.36
N CYS A 335 15.01 -12.30 -3.85
CA CYS A 335 16.38 -11.97 -3.45
C CYS A 335 16.84 -10.62 -3.97
N ASN A 336 16.42 -10.22 -5.17
CA ASN A 336 16.77 -8.92 -5.76
C ASN A 336 16.25 -7.73 -4.95
N PHE A 337 15.14 -7.92 -4.21
CA PHE A 337 14.55 -6.90 -3.34
C PHE A 337 14.77 -7.21 -1.85
N CYS A 338 15.60 -8.21 -1.51
CA CYS A 338 15.86 -8.57 -0.12
C CYS A 338 16.89 -7.61 0.49
N GLN A 339 16.50 -6.93 1.57
CA GLN A 339 17.39 -6.00 2.28
C GLN A 339 18.59 -6.65 3.00
N TYR A 340 18.62 -7.99 3.06
CA TYR A 340 19.72 -8.76 3.65
C TYR A 340 20.56 -9.48 2.59
N ARG A 341 20.41 -9.11 1.31
CA ARG A 341 21.06 -9.81 0.20
C ARG A 341 22.58 -9.85 0.35
N ASP A 342 23.22 -8.70 0.54
CA ASP A 342 24.68 -8.62 0.62
C ASP A 342 25.22 -9.47 1.78
N MET A 343 24.58 -9.37 2.96
CA MET A 343 24.91 -10.22 4.12
C MET A 343 24.70 -11.71 3.82
N CYS A 344 23.65 -12.06 3.09
CA CYS A 344 23.34 -13.43 2.71
C CYS A 344 24.37 -14.00 1.74
N GLU A 345 24.84 -13.21 0.77
CA GLU A 345 25.88 -13.58 -0.20
C GLU A 345 27.24 -13.75 0.50
N MET A 346 27.64 -12.82 1.37
CA MET A 346 28.86 -12.96 2.19
C MET A 346 28.84 -14.25 3.04
N ASP A 347 27.71 -14.55 3.68
CA ASP A 347 27.55 -15.78 4.46
C ASP A 347 27.62 -17.05 3.58
N GLU A 348 27.14 -17.02 2.32
CA GLU A 348 27.32 -18.14 1.36
C GLU A 348 28.80 -18.33 0.97
N TYR A 349 29.58 -17.25 0.89
CA TYR A 349 31.01 -17.32 0.60
C TYR A 349 31.86 -17.76 1.79
N GLY A 350 31.25 -17.93 2.98
CA GLY A 350 31.95 -18.25 4.21
C GLY A 350 32.76 -17.08 4.77
N GLU A 351 32.39 -15.84 4.40
CA GLU A 351 33.02 -14.63 4.92
C GLU A 351 32.53 -14.30 6.35
N ASP A 352 33.35 -13.57 7.12
CA ASP A 352 32.93 -13.05 8.41
C ASP A 352 31.99 -11.84 8.24
N ILE A 353 30.71 -12.07 8.49
CA ILE A 353 29.67 -11.03 8.39
C ILE A 353 29.59 -10.12 9.61
N THR A 354 30.33 -10.38 10.69
CA THR A 354 30.18 -9.64 11.97
C THR A 354 30.42 -8.15 11.79
N ARG A 355 31.57 -7.79 11.20
CA ARG A 355 31.92 -6.39 10.92
C ARG A 355 30.96 -5.73 9.94
N PHE A 356 30.44 -6.50 8.97
CA PHE A 356 29.44 -6.02 8.02
C PHE A 356 28.13 -5.67 8.73
N VAL A 357 27.65 -6.56 9.61
CA VAL A 357 26.45 -6.34 10.43
C VAL A 357 26.60 -5.09 11.29
N GLU A 358 27.71 -4.94 12.02
CA GLU A 358 27.97 -3.79 12.88
C GLU A 358 28.00 -2.46 12.12
N THR A 359 28.41 -2.47 10.85
CA THR A 359 28.54 -1.26 10.04
C THR A 359 27.25 -0.93 9.29
N GLN A 360 26.56 -1.94 8.77
CA GLN A 360 25.45 -1.78 7.83
C GLN A 360 24.06 -1.98 8.45
N TYR A 361 23.99 -2.43 9.70
CA TYR A 361 22.72 -2.70 10.38
C TYR A 361 22.70 -2.09 11.77
N HIS A 362 21.50 -1.89 12.31
CA HIS A 362 21.27 -1.56 13.71
C HIS A 362 20.23 -2.51 14.30
N HIS A 363 20.23 -2.62 15.63
CA HIS A 363 19.20 -3.36 16.32
C HIS A 363 17.91 -2.54 16.43
N TRP A 364 16.78 -3.16 16.12
CA TRP A 364 15.47 -2.55 16.24
C TRP A 364 14.49 -3.49 16.96
N ASN A 365 13.43 -2.94 17.55
CA ASN A 365 12.38 -3.76 18.13
C ASN A 365 11.19 -3.83 17.16
N PRO A 366 10.96 -4.96 16.46
CA PRO A 366 9.85 -5.09 15.52
C PRO A 366 8.47 -5.05 16.20
N PHE A 367 8.40 -5.07 17.52
CA PHE A 367 7.15 -5.04 18.28
C PHE A 367 6.99 -3.76 19.11
N LYS A 368 7.89 -2.78 18.96
CA LYS A 368 7.92 -1.55 19.78
C LYS A 368 6.56 -0.88 19.89
N ASP A 369 5.85 -0.75 18.77
CA ASP A 369 4.59 -0.02 18.69
C ASP A 369 3.38 -0.87 19.13
N HIS A 370 3.60 -2.11 19.57
CA HIS A 370 2.55 -3.06 19.94
C HIS A 370 2.62 -3.52 21.40
N ILE A 371 3.71 -3.23 22.14
CA ILE A 371 3.92 -3.72 23.52
C ILE A 371 3.08 -2.97 24.58
N TRP A 372 2.30 -1.96 24.19
CA TRP A 372 1.61 -1.04 25.09
C TRP A 372 0.58 -1.68 26.04
N SER A 373 0.05 -2.87 25.74
CA SER A 373 -0.88 -3.59 26.61
C SER A 373 -0.22 -4.59 27.55
N LEU A 374 1.09 -4.81 27.45
CA LEU A 374 1.71 -6.01 28.01
C LEU A 374 2.34 -5.88 29.40
N ASN A 375 2.44 -4.68 29.99
CA ASN A 375 3.24 -4.47 31.21
C ASN A 375 4.58 -5.24 31.15
N LEU A 376 5.22 -5.28 29.98
CA LEU A 376 6.59 -5.79 29.83
C LEU A 376 7.52 -4.64 30.24
N THR A 377 7.45 -4.30 31.52
CA THR A 377 8.53 -3.56 32.16
C THR A 377 9.64 -4.56 32.46
N ASP A 378 10.80 -4.23 31.88
CA ASP A 378 12.14 -4.82 31.93
C ASP A 378 12.46 -6.00 31.00
#